data_AF-A0A3Q0JJP5-F1
#
_entry.id   AF-A0A3Q0JJP5-F1
#
_cell.length_a   1.000
_cell.length_b   1.000
_cell.length_c   1.000
_cell.angle_alpha   90.00
_cell.angle_beta   90.00
_cell.angle_gamma   90.00
#
_symmetry.space_group_name_H-M   'P 1'
#
loop_
_entity.id
_entity.type
_entity.pdbx_description
1 polymer ?
#
loop_
_entity_poly.entity_id
_entity_poly.type
_entity_poly.pdbx_seq_one_letter_code
_entity_poly.pdbx_strand_id
1 'polypeptide(L)' 'DTIKLDFFLHFIIDFRSLKGNKGLKVLQSRAFVGVLSLRQLDLSNTAIEYLPTEGLKELDVLKIEATYSMKVFPSIYNFQ' A
#
# COMPACT_ATOMS: atom_id res chain seq x y z
N ASP A 1 -13.88 -5.98 8.72
CA ASP A 1 -12.54 -6.60 8.65
C ASP A 1 -11.47 -5.57 8.34
N THR A 2 -11.19 -4.74 9.34
CA THR A 2 -10.10 -3.75 9.31
C THR A 2 -8.83 -4.48 9.70
N ILE A 3 -7.80 -4.47 8.85
CA ILE A 3 -6.49 -4.99 9.25
C ILE A 3 -5.99 -4.10 10.39
N LYS A 4 -6.08 -4.63 11.62
CA LYS A 4 -5.51 -4.02 12.81
C LYS A 4 -3.99 -4.09 12.69
N LEU A 5 -3.30 -3.02 13.09
CA LEU A 5 -1.83 -2.93 13.12
C LEU A 5 -1.17 -4.16 13.77
N ASP A 6 -1.85 -4.84 14.68
CA ASP A 6 -1.37 -6.04 15.37
C ASP A 6 -1.05 -7.22 14.45
N PHE A 7 -1.60 -7.27 13.22
CA PHE A 7 -1.28 -8.31 12.24
C PHE A 7 0.07 -8.11 11.53
N PHE A 8 0.62 -6.89 11.54
CA PHE A 8 1.85 -6.57 10.80
C PHE A 8 3.13 -7.05 11.48
N LEU A 9 3.11 -7.30 12.80
CA LEU A 9 4.27 -7.84 13.51
C LEU A 9 4.44 -9.36 13.30
N HIS A 10 3.41 -10.08 12.88
CA HIS A 10 3.44 -11.54 12.77
C HIS A 10 3.60 -12.08 11.34
N PHE A 11 3.44 -11.22 10.33
CA PHE A 11 3.61 -11.61 8.94
C PHE A 11 4.81 -10.87 8.36
N ILE A 12 5.95 -11.56 8.35
CA ILE A 12 7.08 -11.26 7.45
C ILE A 12 6.63 -11.58 6.01
N ILE A 13 5.55 -10.95 5.56
CA ILE A 13 5.26 -10.81 4.13
C ILE A 13 6.23 -9.74 3.69
N ASP A 14 6.98 -10.03 2.64
CA ASP A 14 7.82 -9.03 2.01
C ASP A 14 6.93 -7.82 1.68
N PHE A 15 7.02 -6.76 2.50
CA PHE A 15 6.08 -5.63 2.51
C PHE A 15 6.03 -4.89 1.16
N ARG A 16 6.95 -5.26 0.26
CA ARG A 16 7.00 -4.91 -1.16
C ARG A 16 5.77 -5.35 -1.97
N SER A 17 4.91 -6.26 -1.49
CA SER A 17 3.74 -6.70 -2.26
C SER A 17 2.53 -7.08 -1.40
N LEU A 18 1.37 -6.51 -1.75
CA LEU A 18 0.03 -6.91 -1.28
C LEU A 18 -0.82 -7.47 -2.43
N LYS A 19 -0.18 -7.83 -3.55
CA LYS A 19 -0.83 -8.27 -4.77
C LYS A 19 -1.79 -9.43 -4.54
N GLY A 20 -2.97 -9.35 -5.15
CA GLY A 20 -3.96 -10.42 -5.14
C GLY A 20 -4.80 -10.49 -3.86
N ASN A 21 -4.56 -9.60 -2.89
CA ASN A 21 -5.43 -9.48 -1.72
C ASN A 21 -6.74 -8.74 -2.09
N LYS A 22 -7.67 -9.48 -2.70
CA LYS A 22 -8.96 -8.96 -3.18
C LYS A 22 -9.88 -8.44 -2.07
N GLY A 23 -9.64 -8.86 -0.83
CA GLY A 23 -10.38 -8.37 0.35
C GLY A 23 -9.82 -7.10 0.96
N LEU A 24 -8.60 -6.69 0.57
CA LEU A 24 -7.96 -5.48 1.08
C LEU A 24 -8.63 -4.25 0.47
N LYS A 25 -9.42 -3.54 1.28
CA LYS A 25 -10.13 -2.32 0.88
C LYS A 25 -9.53 -1.04 1.46
N VAL A 26 -8.97 -1.12 2.67
CA VAL A 26 -8.50 0.03 3.42
C VAL A 26 -7.05 -0.17 3.84
N LEU A 27 -6.21 0.78 3.47
CA LEU A 27 -4.88 0.99 4.03
C LEU A 27 -4.95 2.15 5.01
N GLN A 28 -4.34 2.00 6.18
CA GLN A 28 -4.28 3.07 7.18
C GLN A 28 -3.40 4.22 6.66
N SER A 29 -3.67 5.46 7.07
CA SER A 29 -2.95 6.65 6.59
C SER A 29 -1.43 6.55 6.76
N ARG A 30 -0.97 5.85 7.81
CA ARG A 30 0.44 5.67 8.15
C ARG A 30 0.96 4.25 7.89
N ALA A 31 0.30 3.50 7.01
CA ALA A 31 0.62 2.08 6.77
C ALA A 31 2.06 1.83 6.29
N PHE A 32 2.69 2.82 5.63
CA PHE A 32 4.05 2.72 5.09
C PHE A 32 5.10 3.42 5.95
N VAL A 33 4.70 4.05 7.06
CA VAL A 33 5.61 4.83 7.89
C VAL A 33 6.52 3.92 8.69
N GLY A 34 7.82 4.24 8.71
CA GLY A 34 8.83 3.43 9.39
C GLY A 34 9.32 2.23 8.57
N VAL A 35 8.76 1.99 7.39
CA VAL A 35 9.30 1.00 6.45
C VAL A 35 10.51 1.58 5.75
N LEU A 36 11.67 1.34 6.36
CA LEU A 36 12.95 1.78 5.82
C LEU A 36 13.20 1.11 4.46
N SER A 37 13.52 1.92 3.44
CA SER A 37 13.89 1.45 2.09
C SER A 37 12.76 0.79 1.27
N LEU A 38 11.52 1.26 1.41
CA LEU A 38 10.44 0.86 0.51
C LEU A 38 10.67 1.41 -0.92
N ARG A 39 11.41 0.66 -1.74
CA ARG A 39 11.69 1.01 -3.14
C ARG A 39 10.65 0.50 -4.13
N GLN A 40 9.94 -0.57 -3.78
CA GLN A 40 8.96 -1.21 -4.66
C GLN A 40 7.71 -1.60 -3.89
N LEU A 41 6.54 -1.32 -4.47
CA LEU A 41 5.24 -1.64 -3.90
C LEU A 41 4.29 -2.15 -4.99
N ASP A 42 3.78 -3.36 -4.83
CA ASP A 42 2.76 -3.95 -5.71
C ASP A 42 1.41 -4.08 -4.99
N LEU A 43 0.42 -3.30 -5.44
CA LEU A 43 -0.95 -3.28 -4.95
C LEU A 43 -1.94 -3.84 -5.99
N SER A 44 -1.42 -4.55 -7.00
CA SER A 44 -2.23 -5.06 -8.11
C SER A 44 -3.25 -6.10 -7.64
N ASN A 45 -4.40 -6.18 -8.28
CA ASN A 45 -5.49 -7.11 -7.93
C ASN A 45 -5.96 -6.99 -6.47
N THR A 46 -5.91 -5.79 -5.90
CA THR A 46 -6.51 -5.47 -4.60
C THR A 46 -7.80 -4.67 -4.80
N ALA A 47 -8.54 -4.44 -3.71
CA ALA A 47 -9.75 -3.64 -3.71
C ALA A 47 -9.57 -2.30 -2.97
N ILE A 48 -8.33 -1.78 -2.88
CA ILE A 48 -8.08 -0.53 -2.17
C ILE A 48 -8.73 0.64 -2.90
N GLU A 49 -9.27 1.58 -2.13
CA GLU A 49 -9.92 2.77 -2.67
C GLU A 49 -8.99 3.99 -2.65
N TYR A 50 -8.03 4.01 -1.71
CA TYR A 50 -7.10 5.10 -1.46
C TYR A 50 -5.68 4.57 -1.21
N LEU A 51 -4.68 5.29 -1.74
CA LEU A 51 -3.27 5.07 -1.47
C LEU A 51 -2.75 6.10 -0.45
N PRO A 52 -2.38 5.67 0.77
CA PRO A 52 -1.64 6.52 1.69
C PRO A 52 -0.27 6.85 1.14
N THR A 53 0.10 8.13 1.18
CA THR A 53 1.35 8.63 0.59
C THR A 53 2.45 8.90 1.63
N GLU A 54 2.13 8.84 2.93
CA GLU A 54 3.11 8.95 4.01
C GLU A 54 3.93 7.64 4.11
N GLY A 55 5.25 7.74 4.01
CA GLY A 55 6.19 6.62 3.92
C GLY A 55 6.56 6.20 2.49
N LEU A 56 6.11 6.92 1.45
CA LEU A 56 6.35 6.57 0.04
C LEU A 56 7.45 7.40 -0.65
N LYS A 57 8.15 8.28 0.08
CA LYS A 57 9.18 9.18 -0.49
C LYS A 57 10.25 8.49 -1.33
N GLU A 58 10.68 7.30 -0.93
CA GLU A 58 11.78 6.56 -1.57
C GLU A 58 11.29 5.54 -2.62
N LEU A 59 10.00 5.57 -2.98
CA LEU A 59 9.39 4.58 -3.86
C LEU A 59 9.80 4.80 -5.32
N ASP A 60 10.48 3.81 -5.90
CA ASP A 60 10.90 3.83 -7.30
C ASP A 60 9.84 3.21 -8.22
N VAL A 61 9.18 2.14 -7.74
CA VAL A 61 8.21 1.37 -8.53
C VAL A 61 6.93 1.15 -7.75
N LEU A 62 5.83 1.62 -8.33
CA LEU A 62 4.47 1.38 -7.85
C LEU A 62 3.67 0.63 -8.91
N LYS A 63 3.14 -0.54 -8.56
CA LYS A 63 2.24 -1.30 -9.44
C LYS A 63 0.81 -1.26 -8.92
N ILE A 64 -0.09 -0.76 -9.77
CA ILE A 64 -1.53 -0.69 -9.53
C ILE A 64 -2.22 -1.22 -10.78
N GLU A 65 -2.16 -2.53 -10.98
CA GLU A 65 -2.84 -3.21 -12.08
C GLU A 65 -4.11 -3.89 -11.57
N ALA A 66 -5.22 -3.80 -12.31
CA ALA A 66 -6.50 -4.43 -11.94
C ALA A 66 -7.00 -4.08 -10.51
N THR A 67 -6.67 -2.88 -10.01
CA THR A 67 -7.15 -2.32 -8.75
C THR A 67 -8.35 -1.39 -9.02
N TYR A 68 -9.43 -1.97 -9.55
CA TYR A 68 -10.55 -1.23 -10.15
C TYR A 68 -11.35 -0.36 -9.18
N SER A 69 -11.21 -0.61 -7.88
CA SER A 69 -11.81 0.17 -6.79
C SER A 69 -11.17 1.56 -6.64
N MET A 70 -9.88 1.71 -6.96
CA MET A 70 -9.20 3.00 -6.85
C MET A 70 -9.66 3.93 -7.97
N LYS A 71 -10.37 5.00 -7.59
CA LYS A 71 -10.90 5.99 -8.54
C LYS A 71 -10.05 7.23 -8.67
N VAL A 72 -9.26 7.53 -7.64
CA VAL A 72 -8.41 8.70 -7.58
C VAL A 72 -7.00 8.25 -7.23
N PHE A 73 -6.05 8.59 -8.11
CA PHE A 73 -4.64 8.40 -7.83
C PHE A 73 -4.09 9.70 -7.21
N PRO A 74 -3.37 9.63 -6.08
CA PRO A 74 -2.81 10.82 -5.44
C PRO A 74 -1.74 11.48 -6.31
N SER A 75 -1.55 12.79 -6.16
CA SER A 75 -0.41 13.48 -6.76
C SER A 75 0.89 12.86 -6.26
N ILE A 76 1.84 12.62 -7.17
CA ILE A 76 3.18 12.12 -6.82
C ILE A 76 3.94 13.09 -5.90
N TYR A 77 3.61 14.39 -5.93
CA TYR A 77 4.19 15.39 -5.01
C TYR A 77 3.76 15.20 -3.55
N ASN A 78 2.74 14.38 -3.30
CA ASN A 78 2.28 14.06 -1.95
C ASN A 78 3.05 12.89 -1.31
N PHE A 79 3.99 12.27 -2.03
CA PHE A 79 4.75 11.11 -1.55
C PHE A 79 5.84 11.62 -0.60
N GLN A 80 5.67 11.35 0.70
CA GLN A 80 6.52 11.85 1.79
C GLN A 80 7.06 10.72 2.66
#